data_AF-A0AA42GSP2-F1
#
_entry.id   AF-A0AA42GSP2-F1
#
_cell.length_a   1.000
_cell.length_b   1.000
_cell.length_c   1.000
_cell.angle_alpha   90.00
_cell.angle_beta   90.00
_cell.angle_gamma   90.00
#
_symmetry.space_group_name_H-M   'P 1'
#
loop_
_entity.id
_entity.type
_entity.pdbx_description
1 polymer ?
#
loop_
_entity_poly.entity_id
_entity_poly.type
_entity_poly.pdbx_seq_one_letter_code
_entity_poly.pdbx_strand_id
1 'polypeptide(L)'
;MLKEIISAAALAASLLMGSSASADNKDEVLDVIANAQEVKFFSLSPADPARYPEGTCVGDCYLGWPALGHAKISGQPRQRVLEHLHAWAEMPQPPAIAGCFSPRHGVSVQAMGHTYDFIVCYECGHAEVRKDSIYLATLYSPASSDQFEKEWDAILSAHNLPLAED
;
A
#
# COMPACT_ATOMS: atom_id res chain seq x y z
N MET A 1 3.83 18.65 62.23
CA MET A 1 3.88 17.19 62.42
C MET A 1 2.83 16.59 61.49
N LEU A 2 3.25 16.00 60.36
CA LEU A 2 3.12 14.56 60.01
C LEU A 2 1.64 14.13 59.86
N LYS A 3 1.09 13.73 58.69
CA LYS A 3 1.47 12.66 57.75
C LYS A 3 0.65 12.85 56.46
N GLU A 4 1.23 12.90 55.26
CA GLU A 4 1.44 11.75 54.35
C GLU A 4 0.31 10.70 54.37
N ILE A 5 -0.60 10.74 53.39
CA ILE A 5 -1.29 9.54 52.89
C ILE A 5 -1.38 9.62 51.36
N ILE A 6 -0.45 8.91 50.74
CA ILE A 6 -0.43 8.47 49.35
C ILE A 6 -1.62 7.51 49.15
N SER A 7 -2.49 7.76 48.17
CA SER A 7 -3.45 6.77 47.69
C SER A 7 -3.20 6.43 46.23
N ALA A 8 -2.96 5.15 46.02
CA ALA A 8 -2.49 4.51 44.80
C ALA A 8 -3.39 4.74 43.59
N ALA A 9 -2.80 5.26 42.51
CA ALA A 9 -3.34 5.13 41.17
C ALA A 9 -3.04 3.71 40.65
N ALA A 10 -4.04 2.83 40.66
CA ALA A 10 -3.95 1.55 39.99
C ALA A 10 -4.12 1.78 38.48
N LEU A 11 -3.00 1.90 37.75
CA LEU A 11 -3.00 1.74 36.30
C LEU A 11 -3.26 0.26 35.98
N ALA A 12 -4.50 -0.08 35.65
CA ALA A 12 -4.79 -1.32 34.95
C ALA A 12 -4.41 -1.14 33.47
N ALA A 13 -3.15 -1.47 33.14
CA ALA A 13 -2.74 -1.65 31.76
C ALA A 13 -3.27 -3.00 31.26
N SER A 14 -4.51 -3.00 30.78
CA SER A 14 -5.05 -4.14 30.03
C SER A 14 -4.34 -4.22 28.69
N LEU A 15 -3.32 -5.06 28.61
CA LEU A 15 -2.76 -5.57 27.36
C LEU A 15 -3.86 -6.35 26.64
N LEU A 16 -4.56 -5.68 25.72
CA LEU A 16 -5.32 -6.34 24.69
C LEU A 16 -4.32 -7.03 23.77
N MET A 17 -4.08 -8.32 24.01
CA MET A 17 -3.54 -9.21 22.99
C MET A 17 -4.60 -9.34 21.90
N GLY A 18 -4.57 -8.41 20.94
CA GLY A 18 -5.34 -8.51 19.71
C GLY A 18 -4.82 -9.69 18.92
N SER A 19 -5.66 -10.71 18.76
CA SER A 19 -5.43 -11.80 17.83
C SER A 19 -5.28 -11.23 16.42
N SER A 20 -4.08 -11.32 15.85
CA SER A 20 -3.78 -10.93 14.47
C SER A 20 -4.29 -11.98 13.47
N ALA A 21 -5.59 -12.27 13.51
CA ALA A 21 -6.26 -12.85 12.37
C ALA A 21 -6.59 -11.65 11.46
N SER A 22 -5.80 -11.47 10.40
CA SER A 22 -6.01 -10.41 9.43
C SER A 22 -7.36 -10.60 8.73
N ALA A 23 -8.42 -10.01 9.28
CA ALA A 23 -9.62 -9.75 8.53
C ALA A 23 -9.25 -8.76 7.43
N ASP A 24 -9.54 -9.10 6.17
CA ASP A 24 -9.34 -8.24 5.01
C ASP A 24 -10.14 -6.93 5.22
N ASN A 25 -9.45 -5.86 5.62
CA ASN A 25 -10.09 -4.65 6.14
C ASN A 25 -10.39 -3.66 5.01
N LYS A 26 -11.17 -4.12 4.03
CA LYS A 26 -11.49 -3.36 2.80
C LYS A 26 -12.28 -2.09 3.06
N ASP A 27 -13.16 -2.09 4.06
CA ASP A 27 -13.91 -0.89 4.45
C ASP A 27 -12.96 0.24 4.89
N GLU A 28 -11.92 -0.08 5.68
CA GLU A 28 -10.89 0.91 6.04
C GLU A 28 -10.13 1.39 4.80
N VAL A 29 -9.85 0.52 3.82
CA VAL A 29 -9.20 0.92 2.56
C VAL A 29 -10.06 1.92 1.77
N LEU A 30 -11.38 1.70 1.69
CA LEU A 30 -12.30 2.63 1.04
C LEU A 30 -12.31 3.99 1.74
N ASP A 31 -12.31 4.00 3.08
CA ASP A 31 -12.22 5.24 3.87
C ASP A 31 -10.90 5.98 3.63
N VAL A 32 -9.78 5.28 3.52
CA VAL A 32 -8.46 5.85 3.18
C VAL A 32 -8.49 6.54 1.82
N ILE A 33 -9.06 5.88 0.81
CA ILE A 33 -9.14 6.42 -0.55
C ILE A 33 -10.00 7.69 -0.57
N ALA A 34 -11.13 7.68 0.14
CA ALA A 34 -12.02 8.83 0.25
C ALA A 34 -11.38 10.01 1.01
N ASN A 35 -10.48 9.74 1.97
CA ASN A 35 -9.87 10.74 2.85
C ASN A 35 -8.38 11.00 2.57
N ALA A 36 -7.88 10.61 1.39
CA ALA A 36 -6.48 10.77 1.01
C ALA A 36 -6.04 12.25 1.05
N GLN A 37 -5.01 12.57 1.82
CA GLN A 37 -4.49 13.94 1.97
C GLN A 37 -3.32 14.18 1.04
N GLU A 38 -2.34 13.27 1.05
CA GLU A 38 -1.21 13.26 0.12
C GLU A 38 -1.13 11.91 -0.58
N VAL A 39 -0.73 11.92 -1.85
CA VAL A 39 -0.49 10.70 -2.64
C VAL A 39 0.89 10.79 -3.27
N LYS A 40 1.74 9.83 -2.92
CA LYS A 40 3.03 9.60 -3.56
C LYS A 40 2.93 8.35 -4.42
N PHE A 41 3.39 8.46 -5.66
CA PHE A 41 3.28 7.40 -6.65
C PHE A 41 4.67 6.93 -7.08
N PHE A 42 4.84 5.62 -7.16
CA PHE A 42 6.13 4.95 -7.33
C PHE A 42 6.10 4.08 -8.59
N SER A 43 7.16 4.18 -9.39
CA SER A 43 7.53 3.13 -10.33
C SER A 43 8.44 2.13 -9.61
N LEU A 44 8.11 0.85 -9.70
CA LEU A 44 8.83 -0.23 -9.05
C LEU A 44 9.47 -1.14 -10.10
N SER A 45 10.65 -1.67 -9.78
CA SER A 45 11.22 -2.77 -10.54
C SER A 45 10.54 -4.08 -10.14
N PRO A 46 10.07 -4.90 -11.11
CA PRO A 46 9.52 -6.23 -10.86
C PRO A 46 10.60 -7.26 -10.47
N ALA A 47 11.87 -6.85 -10.43
CA ALA A 47 12.98 -7.74 -10.13
C ALA A 47 12.76 -8.44 -8.79
N ASP A 48 12.63 -9.78 -8.87
CA ASP A 48 12.40 -10.67 -7.74
C ASP A 48 13.38 -10.35 -6.57
N PRO A 49 12.86 -9.95 -5.39
CA PRO A 49 13.67 -9.66 -4.22
C PRO A 49 14.56 -10.84 -3.81
N ALA A 50 14.19 -12.07 -4.16
CA ALA A 50 14.99 -13.27 -3.92
C ALA A 50 16.19 -13.44 -4.88
N ARG A 51 16.22 -12.72 -6.01
CA ARG A 51 17.38 -12.65 -6.92
C ARG A 51 18.45 -11.68 -6.44
N TYR A 52 18.16 -10.86 -5.43
CA TYR A 52 19.16 -10.08 -4.72
C TYR A 52 19.63 -10.88 -3.49
N PRO A 53 20.95 -11.11 -3.31
CA PRO A 53 21.44 -11.80 -2.12
C PRO A 53 21.05 -10.98 -0.87
N GLU A 54 20.21 -11.61 -0.05
CA GLU A 54 19.69 -11.16 1.26
C GLU A 54 19.13 -9.73 1.32
N GLY A 55 17.83 -9.58 1.06
CA GLY A 55 16.95 -8.67 1.81
C GLY A 55 17.20 -7.16 1.70
N THR A 56 18.20 -6.72 0.96
CA THR A 56 18.43 -5.31 0.67
C THR A 56 18.12 -5.05 -0.78
N CYS A 57 16.92 -4.52 -1.03
CA CYS A 57 16.82 -3.55 -2.11
C CYS A 57 17.94 -2.51 -1.91
N VAL A 58 18.81 -2.35 -2.91
CA VAL A 58 19.96 -1.46 -2.86
C VAL A 58 19.61 -0.18 -3.59
N GLY A 59 19.52 0.94 -2.86
CA GLY A 59 19.13 2.24 -3.40
C GLY A 59 17.84 2.74 -2.76
N ASP A 60 16.99 3.39 -3.56
CA ASP A 60 15.66 3.81 -3.14
C ASP A 60 14.70 2.61 -3.20
N CYS A 61 13.96 2.41 -2.11
CA CYS A 61 13.17 1.21 -1.90
C CYS A 61 11.80 1.56 -1.36
N TYR A 62 10.79 0.87 -1.88
CA TYR A 62 9.43 0.99 -1.42
C TYR A 62 8.93 -0.38 -0.98
N LEU A 63 8.79 -0.57 0.33
CA LEU A 63 8.35 -1.82 0.95
C LEU A 63 9.16 -3.05 0.49
N GLY A 64 10.47 -2.89 0.34
CA GLY A 64 11.39 -3.96 -0.09
C GLY A 64 11.58 -4.07 -1.61
N TRP A 65 10.79 -3.37 -2.42
CA TRP A 65 10.92 -3.34 -3.87
C TRP A 65 11.80 -2.18 -4.34
N PRO A 66 12.70 -2.36 -5.33
CA PRO A 66 13.46 -1.26 -5.90
C PRO A 66 12.55 -0.21 -6.53
N ALA A 67 12.64 1.02 -6.03
CA ALA A 67 11.94 2.15 -6.62
C ALA A 67 12.80 2.74 -7.75
N LEU A 68 12.28 2.69 -8.97
CA LEU A 68 12.93 3.31 -10.14
C LEU A 68 12.79 4.84 -10.11
N GLY A 69 11.73 5.32 -9.44
CA GLY A 69 11.48 6.72 -9.18
C GLY A 69 10.11 6.91 -8.54
N HIS A 70 9.89 8.09 -7.98
CA HIS A 70 8.62 8.43 -7.35
C HIS A 70 8.33 9.92 -7.40
N ALA A 71 7.04 10.29 -7.37
CA ALA A 71 6.62 11.68 -7.31
C ALA A 71 5.41 11.83 -6.39
N LYS A 72 5.30 12.99 -5.72
CA LYS A 72 4.01 13.43 -5.18
C LYS A 72 3.11 13.82 -6.35
N ILE A 73 1.92 13.25 -6.43
CA ILE A 73 0.95 13.54 -7.48
C ILE A 73 -0.23 14.32 -6.93
N SER A 74 -0.82 15.16 -7.76
CA SER A 74 -1.95 16.03 -7.42
C SER A 74 -2.91 16.16 -8.60
N GLY A 75 -4.07 16.81 -8.42
CA GLY A 75 -5.04 17.04 -9.50
C GLY A 75 -5.55 15.74 -10.15
N GLN A 76 -5.65 15.75 -11.48
CA GLN A 76 -6.19 14.63 -12.26
C GLN A 76 -5.39 13.32 -12.10
N PRO A 77 -4.04 13.30 -12.15
CA PRO A 77 -3.27 12.08 -11.86
C PRO A 77 -3.60 11.45 -10.50
N ARG A 78 -3.69 12.27 -9.44
CA ARG A 78 -4.07 11.81 -8.10
C ARG A 78 -5.47 11.18 -8.11
N GLN A 79 -6.44 11.86 -8.72
CA GLN A 79 -7.80 11.36 -8.80
C GLN A 79 -7.85 10.00 -9.51
N ARG A 80 -7.12 9.86 -10.62
CA ARG A 80 -7.12 8.62 -11.40
C ARG A 80 -6.51 7.43 -10.66
N VAL A 81 -5.41 7.65 -9.96
CA VAL A 81 -4.80 6.61 -9.10
C VAL A 81 -5.78 6.17 -8.00
N LEU A 82 -6.44 7.11 -7.32
CA LEU A 82 -7.42 6.80 -6.27
C LEU A 82 -8.66 6.09 -6.81
N GLU A 83 -9.18 6.47 -7.98
CA GLU A 83 -10.28 5.78 -8.66
C GLU A 83 -9.93 4.33 -8.97
N HIS A 84 -8.71 4.07 -9.44
CA HIS A 84 -8.26 2.70 -9.72
C HIS A 84 -8.11 1.89 -8.44
N LEU A 85 -7.53 2.45 -7.37
CA LEU A 85 -7.45 1.77 -6.08
C LEU A 85 -8.85 1.44 -5.52
N HIS A 86 -9.81 2.36 -5.68
CA HIS A 86 -11.20 2.12 -5.29
C HIS A 86 -11.79 0.94 -6.07
N ALA A 87 -11.59 0.91 -7.38
CA ALA A 87 -12.08 -0.20 -8.21
C ALA A 87 -11.45 -1.55 -7.81
N TRP A 88 -10.20 -1.59 -7.36
CA TRP A 88 -9.58 -2.82 -6.83
C TRP A 88 -10.16 -3.22 -5.47
N ALA A 89 -10.47 -2.26 -4.60
CA ALA A 89 -11.04 -2.50 -3.28
C ALA A 89 -12.47 -3.07 -3.34
N GLU A 90 -13.24 -2.69 -4.37
CA GLU A 90 -14.61 -3.20 -4.62
C GLU A 90 -14.64 -4.64 -5.15
N MET A 91 -13.53 -5.18 -5.63
CA MET A 91 -13.52 -6.51 -6.23
C MET A 91 -13.57 -7.61 -5.15
N PRO A 92 -14.44 -8.62 -5.34
CA PRO A 92 -14.40 -9.81 -4.51
C PRO A 92 -13.11 -10.60 -4.76
N GLN A 93 -12.72 -11.42 -3.79
CA GLN A 93 -11.63 -12.37 -3.98
C GLN A 93 -11.97 -13.32 -5.14
N PRO A 94 -11.08 -13.46 -6.14
CA PRO A 94 -11.28 -14.41 -7.21
C PRO A 94 -11.07 -15.85 -6.69
N PRO A 95 -11.67 -16.86 -7.36
CA PRO A 95 -11.54 -18.26 -6.96
C PRO A 95 -10.09 -18.79 -7.05
N ALA A 96 -9.24 -18.12 -7.83
CA ALA A 96 -7.82 -18.41 -7.95
C ALA A 96 -7.04 -17.12 -8.21
N ILE A 97 -5.81 -17.06 -7.67
CA ILE A 97 -4.82 -16.03 -7.95
C ILE A 97 -3.54 -16.71 -8.46
N ALA A 98 -2.77 -16.04 -9.31
CA ALA A 98 -1.44 -16.55 -9.67
C ALA A 98 -0.51 -16.48 -8.45
N GLY A 99 0.42 -17.43 -8.34
CA GLY A 99 1.38 -17.48 -7.23
C GLY A 99 2.58 -16.54 -7.36
N CYS A 100 2.60 -15.68 -8.39
CA CYS A 100 3.64 -14.66 -8.54
C CYS A 100 3.30 -13.39 -7.73
N PHE A 101 4.32 -12.59 -7.46
CA PHE A 101 4.15 -11.22 -7.01
C PHE A 101 5.29 -10.38 -7.59
N SER A 102 4.99 -9.69 -8.70
CA SER A 102 5.94 -8.95 -9.54
C SER A 102 5.40 -7.52 -9.72
N PRO A 103 5.41 -6.71 -8.65
CA PRO A 103 4.78 -5.41 -8.67
C PRO A 103 5.60 -4.38 -9.46
N ARG A 104 4.88 -3.57 -10.24
CA ARG A 104 5.45 -2.50 -11.07
C ARG A 104 5.06 -1.10 -10.58
N HIS A 105 4.08 -1.01 -9.68
CA HIS A 105 3.59 0.27 -9.16
C HIS A 105 3.35 0.22 -7.66
N GLY A 106 3.65 1.34 -7.01
CA GLY A 106 3.36 1.57 -5.59
C GLY A 106 2.64 2.90 -5.38
N VAL A 107 1.76 2.96 -4.39
CA VAL A 107 1.05 4.19 -4.00
C VAL A 107 1.15 4.34 -2.49
N SER A 108 1.69 5.45 -2.01
CA SER A 108 1.67 5.80 -0.58
C SER A 108 0.67 6.92 -0.35
N VAL A 109 -0.28 6.70 0.55
CA VAL A 109 -1.38 7.61 0.86
C VAL A 109 -1.30 8.02 2.33
N GLN A 110 -1.23 9.32 2.58
CA GLN A 110 -1.43 9.87 3.92
C GLN A 110 -2.92 10.08 4.14
N ALA A 111 -3.52 9.39 5.10
CA ALA A 111 -4.93 9.56 5.45
C ALA A 111 -5.13 9.27 6.94
N MET A 112 -6.04 10.02 7.59
CA MET A 112 -6.45 9.74 8.97
C MET A 112 -5.30 9.64 9.99
N GLY A 113 -4.18 10.34 9.76
CA GLY A 113 -3.00 10.32 10.63
C GLY A 113 -2.06 9.13 10.44
N HIS A 114 -2.29 8.27 9.45
CA HIS A 114 -1.50 7.08 9.14
C HIS A 114 -0.98 7.11 7.70
N THR A 115 0.03 6.27 7.45
CA THR A 115 0.51 5.98 6.10
C THR A 115 -0.09 4.66 5.61
N TYR A 116 -0.72 4.70 4.44
CA TYR A 116 -1.26 3.53 3.76
C TYR A 116 -0.51 3.30 2.46
N ASP A 117 0.20 2.18 2.39
CA ASP A 117 1.05 1.83 1.28
C ASP A 117 0.43 0.69 0.49
N PHE A 118 0.20 0.92 -0.80
CA PHE A 118 -0.33 -0.03 -1.77
C PHE A 118 0.81 -0.47 -2.68
N ILE A 119 0.92 -1.78 -2.92
CA ILE A 119 1.82 -2.36 -3.92
C ILE A 119 0.98 -3.18 -4.89
N VAL A 120 1.04 -2.86 -6.18
CA VAL A 120 0.15 -3.41 -7.19
C VAL A 120 0.91 -4.34 -8.12
N CYS A 121 0.41 -5.57 -8.26
CA CYS A 121 0.92 -6.57 -9.19
C CYS A 121 -0.20 -6.97 -10.17
N TYR A 122 -0.04 -6.56 -11.42
CA TYR A 122 -1.00 -6.82 -12.50
C TYR A 122 -0.95 -8.28 -12.97
N GLU A 123 0.25 -8.87 -13.03
CA GLU A 123 0.46 -10.28 -13.42
C GLU A 123 -0.30 -11.27 -12.54
N CYS A 124 -0.36 -10.98 -11.23
CA CYS A 124 -1.00 -11.83 -10.23
C CYS A 124 -2.41 -11.37 -9.86
N GLY A 125 -2.86 -10.23 -10.40
CA GLY A 125 -4.20 -9.71 -10.21
C GLY A 125 -4.54 -9.30 -8.78
N HIS A 126 -3.55 -8.92 -7.96
CA HIS A 126 -3.81 -8.44 -6.61
C HIS A 126 -2.80 -7.38 -6.14
N ALA A 127 -3.22 -6.62 -5.13
CA ALA A 127 -2.41 -5.60 -4.49
C ALA A 127 -2.36 -5.84 -2.99
N GLU A 128 -1.18 -5.65 -2.39
CA GLU A 128 -1.04 -5.64 -0.93
C GLU A 128 -1.25 -4.21 -0.40
N VAL A 129 -1.99 -4.08 0.70
CA VAL A 129 -2.14 -2.82 1.44
C VAL A 129 -1.51 -2.96 2.80
N ARG A 130 -0.72 -1.97 3.20
CA ARG A 130 -0.11 -1.86 4.52
C ARG A 130 -0.49 -0.55 5.19
N LYS A 131 -0.83 -0.60 6.48
CA LYS A 131 -0.98 0.57 7.35
C LYS A 131 0.22 0.65 8.27
N ASP A 132 0.95 1.76 8.23
CA ASP A 132 2.17 1.97 9.01
C ASP A 132 3.15 0.78 8.89
N SER A 133 3.37 0.31 7.65
CA SER A 133 4.17 -0.87 7.29
C SER A 133 3.63 -2.25 7.72
N ILE A 134 2.49 -2.30 8.42
CA ILE A 134 1.82 -3.54 8.83
C ILE A 134 0.77 -3.93 7.79
N TYR A 135 0.77 -5.19 7.35
CA TYR A 135 -0.24 -5.72 6.42
C TYR A 135 -1.67 -5.45 6.93
N LEU A 136 -2.53 -4.94 6.05
CA LEU A 136 -3.91 -4.57 6.32
C LEU A 136 -4.91 -5.38 5.49
N ALA A 137 -4.68 -5.46 4.18
CA ALA A 137 -5.67 -5.98 3.24
C ALA A 137 -5.02 -6.47 1.93
N THR A 138 -5.76 -7.29 1.19
CA THR A 138 -5.45 -7.63 -0.22
C THR A 138 -6.58 -7.11 -1.10
N LEU A 139 -6.24 -6.33 -2.13
CA LEU A 139 -7.19 -5.88 -3.15
C LEU A 139 -7.06 -6.73 -4.40
N TYR A 140 -8.12 -6.83 -5.19
CA TYR A 140 -8.14 -7.71 -6.36
C TYR A 140 -8.36 -6.93 -7.65
N SER A 141 -7.73 -7.38 -8.72
CA SER A 141 -7.79 -6.69 -9.99
C SER A 141 -9.20 -6.76 -10.60
N PRO A 142 -9.74 -5.63 -11.08
CA PRO A 142 -10.91 -5.66 -11.95
C PRO A 142 -10.51 -6.19 -13.33
N ALA A 143 -11.51 -6.56 -14.13
CA ALA A 143 -11.30 -6.98 -15.53
C ALA A 143 -10.60 -5.92 -16.40
N SER A 144 -10.59 -4.66 -15.98
CA SER A 144 -9.93 -3.54 -16.64
C SER A 144 -8.48 -3.30 -16.18
N SER A 145 -7.85 -4.24 -15.46
CA SER A 145 -6.53 -4.03 -14.87
C SER A 145 -5.42 -3.76 -15.89
N ASP A 146 -5.41 -4.41 -17.05
CA ASP A 146 -4.46 -4.11 -18.14
C ASP A 146 -4.58 -2.65 -18.62
N GLN A 147 -5.79 -2.10 -18.61
CA GLN A 147 -6.02 -0.69 -18.96
C GLN A 147 -5.53 0.22 -17.83
N PHE A 148 -5.69 -0.19 -16.58
CA PHE A 148 -5.21 0.57 -15.43
C PHE A 148 -3.69 0.64 -15.39
N GLU A 149 -3.00 -0.46 -15.73
CA GLU A 149 -1.53 -0.50 -15.86
C GLU A 149 -1.04 0.54 -16.86
N LYS A 150 -1.58 0.53 -18.08
CA LYS A 150 -1.23 1.50 -19.13
C LYS A 150 -1.46 2.95 -18.73
N GLU A 151 -2.54 3.21 -18.02
CA GLU A 151 -2.84 4.56 -17.54
C GLU A 151 -1.91 5.00 -16.40
N TRP A 152 -1.53 4.07 -15.53
CA TRP A 152 -0.55 4.30 -14.47
C TRP A 152 0.85 4.55 -15.05
N ASP A 153 1.24 3.79 -16.07
CA ASP A 153 2.48 4.03 -16.83
C ASP A 153 2.47 5.40 -17.53
N ALA A 154 1.34 5.80 -18.11
CA ALA A 154 1.19 7.12 -18.70
C ALA A 154 1.35 8.23 -17.65
N ILE A 155 0.82 8.04 -16.43
CA ILE A 155 0.99 8.98 -15.32
C ILE A 155 2.45 9.07 -14.90
N LEU A 156 3.14 7.94 -14.71
CA LEU A 156 4.56 7.91 -14.35
C LEU A 156 5.42 8.60 -15.42
N SER A 157 5.18 8.27 -16.69
CA SER A 157 5.87 8.88 -17.84
C SER A 157 5.66 10.39 -17.90
N ALA A 158 4.43 10.87 -17.66
CA ALA A 158 4.14 12.30 -17.63
C ALA A 158 4.86 13.06 -16.50
N HIS A 159 5.31 12.34 -15.46
CA HIS A 159 6.15 12.89 -14.38
C HIS A 159 7.65 12.68 -14.62
N ASN A 160 8.06 12.22 -15.81
CA ASN A 160 9.43 11.86 -16.15
C ASN A 160 10.03 10.78 -15.23
N LEU A 161 9.18 9.88 -14.71
CA LEU A 161 9.64 8.74 -13.93
C LEU A 161 9.96 7.57 -14.87
N PRO A 162 11.06 6.83 -14.62
CA PRO A 162 11.33 5.61 -15.37
C PRO A 162 10.19 4.60 -15.19
N LEU A 163 10.00 3.73 -16.17
CA LEU A 163 9.11 2.57 -16.07
C LEU A 163 9.95 1.30 -15.91
N ALA A 164 9.35 0.26 -15.36
CA ALA A 164 9.93 -1.07 -15.41
C ALA A 164 10.08 -1.54 -16.86
N GLU A 165 11.21 -2.18 -17.18
CA GLU A 165 11.35 -2.90 -18.44
C GLU A 165 10.45 -4.15 -18.42
N ASP A 166 9.91 -4.52 -19.58
CA ASP A 166 9.09 -5.73 -19.76
C ASP A 166 9.93 -7.02 -19.70
#